data_AF-A0A1X1YH30-F1
#
_entry.id   AF-A0A1X1YH30-F1
#
_cell.length_a   1.000
_cell.length_b   1.000
_cell.length_c   1.000
_cell.angle_alpha   90.00
_cell.angle_beta   90.00
_cell.angle_gamma   90.00
#
_symmetry.space_group_name_H-M   'P 1'
#
loop_
_entity.id
_entity.type
_entity.pdbx_description
1 polymer ?
#
loop_
_entity_poly.entity_id
_entity_poly.type
_entity_poly.pdbx_seq_one_letter_code
_entity_poly.pdbx_strand_id
1 'polypeptide(L)' 'MALKKTTVMVDEDDLAVIKEAAARDGRPESEYFREAFHLAALRARRWSEDWDIPAMSFGHPVTADEIHQVVAEAAGRTTE' A
#
# COMPACT_ATOMS: atom_id res chain seq x y z
N MET A 1 12.34 -3.94 -21.83
CA MET A 1 12.43 -4.80 -20.62
C MET A 1 12.21 -6.24 -21.02
N ALA A 2 13.03 -7.17 -20.55
CA ALA A 2 12.86 -8.60 -20.88
C ALA A 2 11.63 -9.15 -20.14
N LEU A 3 10.60 -9.55 -20.88
CA LEU A 3 9.43 -10.24 -20.33
C LEU A 3 9.82 -11.70 -20.05
N LYS A 4 9.70 -12.13 -18.79
CA LYS A 4 9.85 -13.55 -18.42
C LYS A 4 8.48 -14.21 -18.39
N LYS A 5 8.38 -15.42 -18.94
CA LYS A 5 7.16 -16.23 -18.89
C LYS A 5 7.08 -16.91 -17.52
N THR A 6 5.96 -16.70 -16.83
CA THR A 6 5.61 -17.36 -15.57
C THR A 6 4.21 -17.94 -15.73
N THR A 7 4.01 -19.17 -15.29
CA THR A 7 2.70 -19.85 -15.32
C THR A 7 2.23 -20.04 -13.88
N VAL A 8 1.01 -19.60 -13.58
CA VAL A 8 0.42 -19.66 -12.24
C VAL A 8 -1.01 -20.20 -12.37
N MET A 9 -1.42 -21.04 -11.43
CA MET A 9 -2.80 -21.50 -11.32
C MET A 9 -3.61 -20.45 -10.58
N VAL A 10 -4.78 -20.08 -11.11
CA VAL A 10 -5.70 -19.09 -10.52
C VAL A 10 -7.07 -19.73 -10.33
N ASP A 11 -7.86 -19.12 -9.46
CA ASP A 11 -9.25 -19.52 -9.26
C ASP A 11 -10.08 -19.31 -10.54
N GLU A 12 -11.07 -20.17 -10.75
CA GLU A 12 -11.95 -20.10 -11.93
C GLU A 12 -12.88 -18.88 -11.87
N ASP A 13 -13.37 -18.53 -10.67
CA ASP A 13 -14.26 -17.38 -10.47
C ASP A 13 -13.50 -16.07 -10.74
N ASP A 14 -12.27 -15.95 -10.24
CA ASP A 14 -11.39 -14.79 -10.50
C ASP A 14 -11.08 -14.66 -11.99
N LEU A 15 -10.83 -15.78 -12.68
CA LEU A 15 -10.58 -15.79 -14.11
C LEU A 15 -11.81 -15.33 -14.90
N ALA A 16 -13.02 -15.72 -14.49
CA ALA A 16 -14.27 -15.30 -15.12
C ALA A 16 -14.46 -13.79 -15.02
N VAL A 17 -14.18 -13.20 -13.85
CA VAL A 17 -14.27 -11.74 -13.63
C VAL A 17 -13.27 -10.99 -14.51
N ILE A 18 -12.02 -11.45 -14.59
CA ILE A 18 -11.00 -10.82 -15.45
C ILE A 18 -11.38 -10.92 -16.92
N LYS A 19 -11.95 -12.04 -17.36
CA LYS A 19 -12.44 -12.21 -18.74
C LYS A 19 -13.54 -11.22 -19.10
N GLU A 20 -14.50 -11.03 -18.20
CA GLU A 20 -15.58 -10.06 -18.42
C GLU A 20 -15.03 -8.63 -18.49
N ALA A 21 -14.10 -8.27 -17.59
CA ALA A 21 -13.44 -6.97 -17.62
C ALA A 21 -12.62 -6.75 -18.90
N ALA A 22 -11.85 -7.75 -19.33
CA ALA A 22 -11.07 -7.70 -20.56
C ALA A 22 -11.95 -7.53 -21.80
N ALA A 23 -13.08 -8.24 -21.86
CA ALA A 23 -14.06 -8.10 -22.93
C ALA A 23 -14.71 -6.71 -22.94
N ARG A 24 -15.00 -6.14 -21.76
CA ARG A 24 -15.57 -4.80 -21.60
C ARG A 24 -14.62 -3.71 -22.08
N ASP A 25 -13.34 -3.84 -21.73
CA ASP A 25 -12.33 -2.81 -21.98
C ASP A 25 -11.61 -3.00 -23.33
N GLY A 26 -11.86 -4.11 -24.03
CA GLY A 26 -11.20 -4.46 -25.31
C GLY A 26 -9.71 -4.73 -25.17
N ARG A 27 -9.25 -5.10 -23.97
CA ARG A 27 -7.83 -5.34 -23.63
C ARG A 27 -7.56 -6.83 -23.49
N PRO A 28 -6.34 -7.31 -23.80
CA PRO A 28 -6.00 -8.71 -23.59
C PRO A 28 -5.88 -9.02 -22.10
N GLU A 29 -6.37 -10.19 -21.66
CA GLU A 29 -6.36 -10.65 -20.26
C GLU A 29 -4.95 -10.59 -19.66
N SER A 30 -3.93 -10.85 -20.50
CA SER A 30 -2.52 -10.81 -20.12
C SER A 30 -2.06 -9.45 -19.56
N GLU A 31 -2.73 -8.35 -19.90
CA GLU A 31 -2.43 -7.03 -19.33
C GLU A 31 -2.89 -6.92 -17.88
N TYR A 32 -4.08 -7.42 -17.55
CA TYR A 32 -4.57 -7.45 -16.16
C TYR A 32 -3.64 -8.28 -15.28
N PHE A 33 -3.17 -9.43 -15.78
CA PHE A 33 -2.21 -10.23 -15.03
C PHE A 33 -0.88 -9.49 -14.82
N ARG A 34 -0.35 -8.82 -15.85
CA ARG A 34 0.88 -8.02 -15.70
C ARG A 34 0.72 -6.90 -14.68
N GLU A 35 -0.42 -6.22 -14.69
CA GLU A 35 -0.74 -5.15 -13.75
C GLU A 35 -0.90 -5.68 -12.33
N ALA A 36 -1.60 -6.80 -12.15
CA ALA A 36 -1.73 -7.48 -10.85
C ALA A 36 -0.37 -7.90 -10.29
N PHE A 37 0.50 -8.49 -11.11
CA PHE A 37 1.88 -8.81 -10.71
C PHE A 37 2.68 -7.57 -10.34
N HIS A 38 2.49 -6.46 -11.04
CA HIS A 38 3.16 -5.20 -10.74
C HIS A 38 2.70 -4.64 -9.39
N LEU A 39 1.39 -4.61 -9.13
CA LEU A 39 0.82 -4.17 -7.86
C LEU A 39 1.28 -5.06 -6.70
N ALA A 40 1.30 -6.38 -6.90
CA ALA A 40 1.81 -7.32 -5.92
C ALA A 40 3.29 -7.09 -5.62
N ALA A 41 4.12 -6.84 -6.66
CA ALA A 41 5.53 -6.54 -6.49
C ALA A 41 5.76 -5.22 -5.74
N LEU A 42 4.97 -4.18 -6.02
CA LEU A 42 5.01 -2.92 -5.28
C LEU A 42 4.63 -3.12 -3.81
N ARG A 43 3.58 -3.90 -3.53
CA ARG A 43 3.19 -4.23 -2.16
C ARG A 43 4.26 -5.04 -1.42
N ALA A 44 4.95 -5.93 -2.14
CA ALA A 44 6.03 -6.74 -1.59
C ALA A 44 7.33 -5.95 -1.38
N ARG A 45 7.51 -4.80 -2.05
CA ARG A 45 8.53 -3.80 -1.71
C ARG A 45 8.16 -3.08 -0.41
N ARG A 46 8.10 -3.84 0.67
CA ARG A 46 8.15 -3.29 2.02
C ARG A 46 9.57 -2.73 2.23
N TRP A 47 9.69 -1.63 2.97
CA TRP A 47 10.98 -1.13 3.43
C TRP A 47 11.74 -2.29 4.11
N SER A 48 12.79 -2.76 3.45
CA SER A 48 13.66 -3.83 3.93
C SER A 48 14.63 -3.33 5.00
N GLU A 49 14.80 -2.01 5.08
CA GLU A 49 15.63 -1.35 6.06
C GLU A 49 14.74 -0.92 7.24
N ASP A 50 15.26 -1.13 8.45
CA ASP A 50 14.67 -0.54 9.65
C ASP A 50 14.64 0.98 9.47
N TRP A 51 13.57 1.60 9.95
CA TRP A 51 13.43 3.04 9.83
C TRP A 51 14.53 3.71 10.67
N ASP A 52 15.44 4.42 10.01
CA ASP A 52 16.45 5.27 10.64
C ASP A 52 15.83 6.58 11.13
N ILE A 53 14.74 6.50 11.92
CA ILE A 53 14.20 7.66 12.61
C ILE A 53 14.99 7.84 13.91
N PRO A 54 15.65 9.00 14.10
CA PRO A 54 16.30 9.28 15.36
C PRO A 54 15.26 9.32 16.49
N ALA A 55 15.45 8.48 17.51
CA ALA A 55 14.61 8.50 18.70
C ALA A 55 14.89 9.78 19.49
N MET A 56 13.88 10.65 19.61
CA MET A 56 13.96 11.83 20.47
C MET A 56 13.61 11.45 21.90
N SER A 57 14.54 11.69 22.83
CA SER A 57 14.26 11.62 24.26
C SER A 57 13.81 12.98 24.76
N PHE A 58 12.61 13.06 25.33
CA PHE A 58 12.05 14.29 25.90
C PHE A 58 12.45 14.51 27.36
N GLY A 59 13.37 13.70 27.90
CA GLY A 59 13.84 13.82 29.30
C GLY A 59 12.83 13.34 30.35
N HIS A 60 11.60 13.03 29.96
CA HIS A 60 10.56 12.39 30.77
C HIS A 60 9.77 11.37 29.93
N PRO A 61 9.07 10.41 30.57
CA PRO A 61 8.08 9.60 29.88
C PRO A 61 6.97 10.49 29.32
N VAL A 62 6.72 10.41 28.03
CA VAL A 62 5.58 11.08 27.38
C VAL A 62 4.35 10.20 27.57
N THR A 63 3.30 10.75 28.18
CA THR A 63 2.04 10.02 28.42
C THR A 63 1.03 10.26 27.30
N ALA A 64 0.09 9.34 27.13
CA ALA A 64 -0.99 9.51 26.14
C ALA A 64 -1.83 10.78 26.43
N ASP A 65 -2.11 11.07 27.71
CA ASP A 65 -2.88 12.24 28.12
C ASP A 65 -2.20 13.56 27.71
N GLU A 66 -0.87 13.63 27.88
CA GLU A 66 -0.07 14.77 27.45
C GLU A 66 -0.12 14.98 25.93
N ILE A 67 0.01 13.91 25.14
CA ILE A 67 -0.10 13.98 23.67
C ILE A 67 -1.48 14.50 23.27
N HIS A 68 -2.54 13.96 23.85
CA HIS A 68 -3.91 14.37 23.54
C HIS A 68 -4.17 15.84 23.87
N GLN A 69 -3.66 16.31 25.01
CA GLN A 69 -3.79 17.71 25.41
C GLN A 69 -3.07 18.65 24.42
N VAL A 70 -1.82 18.35 24.06
CA VAL A 70 -1.02 19.18 23.14
C VAL A 70 -1.64 19.22 21.74
N VAL A 71 -2.11 18.07 21.23
CA VAL A 71 -2.77 18.00 19.92
C VAL A 71 -4.08 18.77 19.91
N ALA A 72 -4.90 18.65 20.97
CA ALA A 72 -6.15 19.40 21.08
C ALA A 72 -5.92 20.91 21.13
N GLU A 73 -4.90 21.36 21.88
CA GLU A 73 -4.53 22.77 21.97
C GLU A 73 -4.01 23.30 20.62
N ALA A 74 -3.17 22.55 19.93
CA ALA A 74 -2.66 22.93 18.61
C ALA A 74 -3.76 22.98 17.53
N ALA A 75 -4.69 22.02 17.55
CA ALA A 75 -5.83 22.01 16.64
C ALA A 75 -6.75 23.22 16.87
N GLY A 76 -6.98 23.62 18.13
CA GLY A 76 -7.77 24.79 18.48
C GLY A 76 -7.17 26.12 18.02
N ARG A 77 -5.83 26.24 18.04
CA ARG A 77 -5.09 27.42 17.56
C ARG A 77 -5.11 27.60 16.03
N THR A 78 -5.49 26.57 15.28
CA THR A 78 -5.54 26.63 13.79
C THR A 78 -6.84 27.30 13.30
N THR A 79 -7.76 27.62 14.21
CA THR A 79 -9.09 28.19 13.92
C THR A 79 -9.23 29.69 14.19
N GLU A 80 -8.13 30.39 14.52
CA GLU A 80 -8.01 31.85 14.54
C GLU A 80 -7.13 32.34 13.39
#